data_AF-A0A7C5DB91-F1
#
_entry.id   AF-A0A7C5DB91-F1
#
_cell.length_a   1.000
_cell.length_b   1.000
_cell.length_c   1.000
_cell.angle_alpha   90.00
_cell.angle_beta   90.00
_cell.angle_gamma   90.00
#
_symmetry.space_group_name_H-M   'P 1'
#
loop_
_entity.id
_entity.type
_entity.pdbx_description
1 polymer ?
#
loop_
_entity_poly.entity_id
_entity_poly.type
_entity_poly.pdbx_seq_one_letter_code
_entity_poly.pdbx_strand_id
1 'polypeptide(L)' 'MVIDHSMQAEQIMQDFALRTGLIGGNTPKRYLWTDAFAVCNFLGLYESQKDLRYLDLAKKLVDQVHHTLGKERDDSGKIG' A
#
# COMPACT_ATOMS: atom_id res chain seq x y z
N MET A 1 -5.48 13.62 28.61
CA MET A 1 -4.77 12.37 28.29
C MET A 1 -5.06 12.05 26.84
N VAL A 2 -4.12 12.33 25.94
CA VAL A 2 -4.26 11.96 24.52
C VAL A 2 -4.00 10.47 24.47
N ILE A 3 -4.97 9.68 24.01
CA ILE A 3 -4.74 8.24 23.81
C ILE A 3 -3.82 8.13 22.59
N ASP A 4 -2.63 7.58 22.80
CA ASP A 4 -1.70 7.27 21.73
C ASP A 4 -2.14 6.00 21.00
N HIS A 5 -2.67 6.16 19.78
CA HIS A 5 -3.13 5.06 18.93
C HIS A 5 -2.04 4.54 17.98
N SER A 6 -0.80 5.03 18.09
CA SER A 6 0.29 4.72 17.16
C SER A 6 0.57 3.21 17.04
N MET A 7 0.55 2.50 18.17
CA MET A 7 0.77 1.05 18.19
C MET A 7 -0.33 0.26 17.46
N GLN A 8 -1.59 0.70 17.59
CA GLN A 8 -2.72 0.06 16.92
C GLN A 8 -2.64 0.28 15.40
N ALA A 9 -2.28 1.50 14.99
CA ALA A 9 -2.07 1.82 13.58
C ALA A 9 -0.94 0.97 12.97
N GLU A 10 0.19 0.84 13.67
CA GLU A 10 1.31 -0.01 13.23
C GLU A 10 0.85 -1.47 13.05
N GLN A 11 0.16 -2.04 14.04
CA GLN A 11 -0.29 -3.43 13.98
C GLN A 11 -1.26 -3.67 12.82
N ILE A 12 -2.24 -2.77 12.62
CA ILE A 12 -3.19 -2.84 11.50
C ILE A 12 -2.44 -2.78 10.17
N MET A 13 -1.45 -1.90 10.05
CA MET A 13 -0.71 -1.72 8.79
C MET A 13 0.25 -2.88 8.50
N GLN A 14 0.81 -3.53 9.53
CA GLN A 14 1.58 -4.77 9.37
C GLN A 14 0.68 -5.92 8.89
N ASP A 15 -0.50 -6.09 9.51
CA ASP A 15 -1.47 -7.10 9.10
C ASP A 15 -1.97 -6.88 7.67
N PHE A 16 -2.21 -5.62 7.30
CA PHE A 16 -2.56 -5.24 5.93
C PHE A 16 -1.46 -5.67 4.96
N ALA A 17 -0.19 -5.38 5.25
CA ALA A 17 0.91 -5.71 4.36
C ALA A 17 1.06 -7.22 4.13
N LEU A 18 0.87 -8.04 5.17
CA LEU A 18 0.91 -9.50 5.08
C LEU A 18 -0.29 -10.08 4.31
N ARG A 19 -1.51 -9.64 4.65
CA ARG A 19 -2.75 -10.16 4.05
C ARG A 19 -2.89 -9.79 2.59
N THR A 20 -2.34 -8.64 2.18
CA THR A 20 -2.38 -8.18 0.79
C THR A 20 -1.20 -8.67 -0.05
N GLY A 21 -0.29 -9.49 0.50
CA GLY A 21 0.90 -9.91 -0.24
C GLY A 21 1.82 -8.74 -0.65
N LEU A 22 1.68 -7.59 0.01
CA LEU A 22 2.68 -6.52 -0.07
C LEU A 22 3.99 -6.98 0.58
N ILE A 23 3.87 -7.81 1.61
CA ILE A 23 4.94 -8.63 2.18
C ILE A 23 4.54 -10.10 2.02
N GLY A 24 5.41 -10.91 1.41
CA GLY A 24 5.16 -12.33 1.14
C GLY A 24 4.62 -12.61 -0.26
N GLY A 25 4.07 -13.80 -0.48
CA GLY A 25 3.69 -14.32 -1.80
C GLY A 25 2.19 -14.54 -2.02
N ASN A 26 1.33 -13.92 -1.21
CA ASN A 26 -0.12 -14.05 -1.38
C ASN A 26 -0.60 -13.24 -2.60
N THR A 27 -1.61 -13.74 -3.32
CA THR A 27 -2.25 -13.01 -4.43
C THR A 27 -3.44 -12.19 -3.91
N PRO A 28 -3.33 -10.87 -3.76
CA PRO A 28 -4.42 -10.05 -3.20
C PRO A 28 -5.56 -9.77 -4.18
N LYS A 29 -6.75 -9.55 -3.64
CA LYS A 29 -7.78 -8.73 -4.30
C LYS A 29 -7.50 -7.26 -3.96
N ARG A 30 -7.11 -6.46 -4.96
CA ARG A 30 -6.74 -5.06 -4.77
C ARG A 30 -7.89 -4.13 -5.17
N TYR A 31 -8.14 -3.13 -4.34
CA TYR A 31 -9.06 -2.04 -4.63
C TYR A 31 -8.28 -0.74 -4.56
N LEU A 32 -8.31 0.05 -5.64
CA LEU A 32 -7.49 1.26 -5.78
C LEU A 32 -7.64 2.20 -4.58
N TRP A 33 -8.87 2.42 -4.13
CA TRP A 33 -9.16 3.32 -3.03
C TRP A 33 -8.61 2.81 -1.70
N THR A 34 -8.63 1.50 -1.45
CA THR A 34 -8.06 0.90 -0.23
C THR A 34 -6.55 1.01 -0.22
N ASP A 35 -5.91 0.73 -1.36
CA ASP A 35 -4.45 0.84 -1.49
C ASP A 35 -3.99 2.31 -1.38
N ALA A 36 -4.74 3.26 -1.93
CA ALA A 36 -4.45 4.70 -1.75
C ALA A 36 -4.50 5.13 -0.28
N PHE A 37 -5.50 4.67 0.48
CA PHE A 37 -5.56 4.91 1.93
C PHE A 37 -4.38 4.28 2.67
N ALA A 38 -4.00 3.05 2.32
CA ALA A 38 -2.86 2.37 2.93
C ALA A 38 -1.53 3.09 2.66
N VAL A 39 -1.33 3.65 1.46
CA VAL A 39 -0.15 4.50 1.15
C VAL A 39 -0.10 5.70 2.10
N CYS A 40 -1.21 6.42 2.27
CA CYS A 40 -1.27 7.56 3.20
C CYS A 40 -0.93 7.14 4.64
N ASN A 41 -1.43 5.99 5.09
CA ASN A 41 -1.16 5.48 6.44
C ASN A 41 0.32 5.15 6.63
N PHE A 42 0.96 4.49 5.66
CA PHE A 42 2.40 4.22 5.72
C PHE A 42 3.24 5.49 5.75
N LEU A 43 2.88 6.51 4.96
CA LEU A 43 3.56 7.81 5.02
C LEU A 43 3.35 8.51 6.36
N GLY A 44 2.15 8.41 6.95
CA GLY A 44 1.89 8.92 8.30
C GLY A 44 2.73 8.24 9.39
N LEU A 45 2.91 6.91 9.31
CA LEU A 45 3.80 6.17 10.22
C LEU A 45 5.27 6.52 10.01
N TYR A 46 5.70 6.73 8.77
CA TYR A 46 7.04 7.24 8.47
C TYR A 46 7.24 8.64 9.07
N GLU A 47 6.28 9.55 8.93
CA GLU A 47 6.41 10.90 9.47
C GLU A 47 6.46 10.93 11.01
N SER A 48 5.71 10.05 11.69
CA SER A 48 5.69 10.02 13.15
C SER A 48 6.92 9.35 13.77
N GLN A 49 7.47 8.31 13.14
CA GLN A 49 8.56 7.50 13.72
C GLN A 49 9.91 7.64 12.98
N LYS A 50 9.91 8.19 11.77
CA LYS A 50 11.06 8.28 10.85
C LYS A 50 11.69 6.93 10.51
N ASP A 51 10.89 5.87 10.58
CA ASP A 51 11.29 4.52 10.20
C ASP A 51 11.10 4.27 8.70
N LEU A 52 12.23 4.10 8.00
CA LEU A 52 12.27 3.91 6.54
C LEU A 52 11.48 2.69 6.04
N ARG A 53 11.22 1.70 6.91
CA ARG A 53 10.43 0.52 6.53
C ARG A 53 9.04 0.91 6.00
N TYR A 54 8.42 1.93 6.58
CA TYR A 54 7.10 2.39 6.12
C TYR A 54 7.16 3.15 4.80
N LEU A 55 8.24 3.91 4.58
CA LEU A 55 8.47 4.54 3.28
C LEU A 55 8.66 3.50 2.17
N ASP A 56 9.41 2.43 2.45
CA ASP A 56 9.62 1.33 1.50
C ASP A 56 8.32 0.55 1.23
N LEU A 57 7.48 0.33 2.25
CA LEU A 57 6.17 -0.30 2.07
C LEU A 57 5.23 0.57 1.23
N ALA A 58 5.22 1.90 1.44
CA ALA A 58 4.44 2.81 0.63
C ALA A 58 4.85 2.75 -0.85
N LYS A 59 6.17 2.78 -1.14
CA LYS A 59 6.69 2.66 -2.51
C LYS A 59 6.31 1.34 -3.16
N LYS A 60 6.54 0.21 -2.47
CA LYS A 60 6.16 -1.12 -2.98
C LYS A 60 4.68 -1.23 -3.30
N LEU A 61 3.82 -0.61 -2.48
CA LEU A 61 2.39 -0.65 -2.70
C LEU A 61 1.99 0.15 -3.94
N VAL A 62 2.58 1.34 -4.12
CA VAL A 62 2.41 2.15 -5.33
C VAL A 62 2.83 1.36 -6.58
N ASP A 63 3.99 0.70 -6.55
CA ASP A 63 4.46 -0.12 -7.67
C ASP A 63 3.50 -1.28 -7.98
N GLN A 64 3.02 -2.00 -6.95
CA GLN A 64 2.08 -3.10 -7.14
C GLN A 64 0.72 -2.64 -7.68
N VAL A 65 0.22 -1.49 -7.22
CA VAL A 65 -1.02 -0.87 -7.74
C VAL A 65 -0.84 -0.48 -9.20
N HIS A 66 0.25 0.19 -9.55
CA HIS A 66 0.55 0.54 -10.94
C HIS A 66 0.66 -0.69 -11.83
N HIS A 67 1.29 -1.76 -11.36
CA HIS A 67 1.40 -3.00 -12.13
C HIS A 67 0.07 -3.74 -12.29
N THR A 68 -0.78 -3.75 -11.26
CA THR A 68 -2.03 -4.54 -11.23
C THR A 68 -3.20 -3.78 -11.87
N LEU A 69 -3.33 -2.48 -11.59
CA LEU A 69 -4.46 -1.65 -12.03
C LEU A 69 -4.09 -0.70 -13.16
N GLY A 70 -2.81 -0.41 -13.38
CA GLY A 70 -2.34 0.33 -14.54
C GLY A 70 -2.24 -0.51 -15.82
N LYS A 71 -2.48 -1.83 -15.74
CA LYS A 71 -2.38 -2.76 -16.87
C LYS A 71 -3.59 -2.74 -17.81
N GLU A 72 -4.61 -1.92 -17.56
CA GLU A 72 -5.66 -1.64 -18.54
C GLU A 72 -5.50 -0.25 -19.16
N ARG A 73 -4.43 -0.13 -19.95
CA ARG A 73 -4.54 0.32 -21.33
C ARG A 73 -3.40 -0.36 -22.10
N ASP A 74 -3.67 -1.56 -22.59
CA ASP A 74 -3.12 -1.91 -23.89
C ASP A 74 -3.62 -0.81 -24.84
N ASP A 75 -2.75 0.15 -25.12
CA ASP A 75 -2.85 1.02 -26.28
C ASP A 75 -2.51 0.18 -27.53
N SER A 76 -3.14 -0.99 -27.68
CA SER A 76 -3.29 -1.66 -28.96
C SER A 76 -4.20 -0.76 -29.76
N GLY A 77 -3.58 0.29 -30.31
CA GLY A 77 -4.18 1.23 -31.22
C GLY A 77 -5.00 0.47 -32.23
N LYS A 78 -6.24 0.92 -32.40
CA LYS A 78 -7.07 0.53 -33.53
C LYS A 78 -6.26 0.77 -34.80
N ILE A 79 -5.88 -0.30 -35.49
CA ILE A 79 -5.76 -0.29 -36.95
C ILE A 79 -6.82 -1.27 -37.44
N GLY A 80 -7.96 -0.70 -37.82
CA GLY A 80 -9.09 -1.35 -38.46
C GLY A 80 -9.90 -0.27 -39.16
#